data_AF-A0A2E9R3Y6-F1
#
_entry.id   AF-A0A2E9R3Y6-F1
#
_cell.length_a   1.000
_cell.length_b   1.000
_cell.length_c   1.000
_cell.angle_alpha   90.00
_cell.angle_beta   90.00
_cell.angle_gamma   90.00
#
_symmetry.space_group_name_H-M   'P 1'
#
loop_
_entity.id
_entity.type
_entity.pdbx_description
1 polymer ?
#
loop_
_entity_poly.entity_id
_entity_poly.type
_entity_poly.pdbx_seq_one_letter_code
_entity_poly.pdbx_strand_id
1 'polypeptide(L)'
;MGHYIGQTESMFDGVNYNYKTSAEVREAMTTKVNDLQGNISNREERILKIREEYSIDAERLATLVMRFKENKSNMQSYEHQDGPIVPAGVIANIIQERSMIDSERKQIRKLELVLRNLRDEEFYKHPRTGELCTRQALHYLDDDELEYLGF
;
A
#
# COMPACT_ATOMS: atom_id res chain seq x y z
N MET A 1 -35.71 -29.81 -0.23
CA MET A 1 -34.55 -30.66 0.09
C MET A 1 -33.31 -29.86 -0.25
N GLY A 2 -32.55 -29.42 0.76
CA GLY A 2 -31.30 -28.68 0.54
C GLY A 2 -30.16 -29.66 0.25
N HIS A 3 -29.45 -29.48 -0.86
CA HIS A 3 -28.25 -30.24 -1.14
C HIS A 3 -27.15 -29.79 -0.17
N TYR A 4 -26.67 -30.71 0.66
CA TYR A 4 -25.49 -30.49 1.49
C TYR A 4 -24.25 -30.60 0.61
N ILE A 5 -23.55 -29.49 0.39
CA ILE A 5 -22.26 -29.46 -0.30
C ILE A 5 -21.20 -29.71 0.78
N GLY A 6 -20.70 -30.94 0.86
CA GLY A 6 -19.78 -31.36 1.92
C GLY A 6 -18.36 -30.79 1.80
N GLN A 7 -18.00 -30.27 0.63
CA GLN A 7 -16.72 -29.61 0.36
C GLN A 7 -16.97 -28.49 -0.64
N THR A 8 -17.18 -27.27 -0.16
CA THR A 8 -17.29 -26.07 -1.01
C THR A 8 -15.97 -25.75 -1.70
N GLU A 9 -14.84 -26.15 -1.11
CA GLU A 9 -13.49 -25.94 -1.64
C GLU A 9 -13.28 -26.65 -2.99
N SER A 10 -13.78 -27.87 -3.15
CA SER A 10 -13.63 -28.64 -4.39
C SER A 10 -14.51 -28.17 -5.55
N MET A 11 -15.43 -27.24 -5.32
CA MET A 11 -16.20 -26.59 -6.40
C MET A 11 -15.36 -25.61 -7.22
N PHE A 12 -14.24 -25.13 -6.66
CA PHE A 12 -13.36 -24.13 -7.30
C PHE A 12 -12.04 -24.72 -7.83
N ASP A 13 -11.77 -26.01 -7.61
CA ASP A 13 -10.54 -26.72 -8.05
C ASP A 13 -10.31 -26.70 -9.58
N GLY A 14 -11.32 -26.36 -10.38
CA GLY A 14 -11.23 -26.29 -11.84
C GLY A 14 -10.94 -24.91 -12.42
N VAL A 15 -10.94 -23.85 -11.60
CA VAL A 15 -10.76 -22.48 -12.06
C VAL A 15 -9.34 -22.02 -11.74
N ASN A 16 -8.51 -21.88 -12.77
CA ASN A 16 -7.16 -21.32 -12.68
C ASN A 16 -7.21 -19.78 -12.54
N TYR A 17 -7.93 -19.25 -11.54
CA TYR A 17 -8.11 -17.79 -11.36
C TYR A 17 -6.83 -17.06 -10.93
N ASN A 18 -5.89 -17.83 -10.36
CA ASN A 18 -4.59 -17.36 -9.85
C ASN A 18 -3.56 -17.04 -10.92
N TYR A 19 -3.80 -17.50 -12.15
CA TYR A 19 -2.89 -17.24 -13.26
C TYR A 19 -3.29 -15.96 -13.98
N LYS A 20 -2.42 -14.94 -13.91
CA LYS A 20 -2.58 -13.66 -14.61
C LYS A 20 -1.49 -13.48 -15.64
N THR A 21 -1.84 -12.88 -16.76
CA THR A 21 -0.88 -12.47 -17.79
C THR A 21 -0.09 -11.25 -17.30
N SER A 22 1.11 -11.02 -17.86
CA SER A 22 1.87 -9.80 -17.55
C SER A 22 1.09 -8.52 -17.83
N ALA A 23 0.19 -8.52 -18.82
CA ALA A 23 -0.64 -7.35 -19.14
C ALA A 23 -1.64 -7.06 -18.01
N GLU A 24 -2.35 -8.07 -17.52
CA GLU A 24 -3.31 -7.94 -16.41
C GLU A 24 -2.60 -7.51 -15.12
N VAL A 25 -1.47 -8.14 -14.79
CA VAL A 25 -0.67 -7.77 -13.61
C VAL A 25 -0.19 -6.33 -13.71
N ARG A 26 0.26 -5.89 -14.89
CA ARG A 26 0.72 -4.52 -15.13
C ARG A 26 -0.40 -3.50 -14.95
N GLU A 27 -1.58 -3.79 -15.46
CA GLU A 27 -2.76 -2.93 -15.32
C GLU A 27 -3.18 -2.82 -13.84
N ALA A 28 -3.32 -3.95 -13.14
CA ALA A 28 -3.71 -3.97 -11.74
C ALA A 28 -2.69 -3.27 -10.84
N MET A 29 -1.39 -3.53 -11.04
CA MET A 29 -0.33 -2.86 -10.28
C MET A 29 -0.29 -1.35 -10.55
N THR A 30 -0.50 -0.93 -11.79
CA THR A 30 -0.53 0.50 -12.16
C THR A 30 -1.73 1.19 -11.51
N THR A 31 -2.90 0.55 -11.53
CA THR A 31 -4.10 1.02 -10.83
C THR A 31 -3.83 1.16 -9.33
N LYS A 32 -3.24 0.13 -8.70
CA LYS A 32 -2.89 0.17 -7.28
C LYS A 32 -1.90 1.28 -6.94
N VAL A 33 -0.91 1.54 -7.79
CA VAL A 33 0.03 2.65 -7.61
C VAL A 33 -0.71 3.99 -7.63
N ASN A 34 -1.62 4.19 -8.58
CA ASN A 34 -2.42 5.42 -8.66
C ASN A 34 -3.31 5.61 -7.42
N ASP A 35 -3.93 4.53 -6.92
CA ASP A 35 -4.74 4.57 -5.71
C ASP A 35 -3.90 4.95 -4.48
N LEU A 36 -2.72 4.35 -4.33
CA LEU A 36 -1.78 4.68 -3.25
C LEU A 36 -1.31 6.13 -3.34
N GLN A 37 -1.03 6.64 -4.54
CA GLN A 37 -0.68 8.05 -4.75
C GLN A 37 -1.83 8.97 -4.36
N GLY A 38 -3.07 8.66 -4.76
CA GLY A 38 -4.25 9.42 -4.36
C GLY A 38 -4.46 9.43 -2.84
N ASN A 39 -4.26 8.29 -2.18
CA ASN A 39 -4.32 8.19 -0.72
C ASN A 39 -3.25 9.03 -0.03
N ILE A 40 -2.02 9.02 -0.53
CA ILE A 40 -0.93 9.87 -0.01
C ILE A 40 -1.31 11.35 -0.15
N SER A 41 -1.81 11.79 -1.31
CA SER A 41 -2.24 13.17 -1.51
C SER A 41 -3.35 13.58 -0.55
N ASN A 42 -4.37 12.73 -0.36
CA ASN A 42 -5.44 12.96 0.60
C ASN A 42 -4.90 13.09 2.04
N ARG A 43 -3.93 12.26 2.44
CA ARG A 43 -3.29 12.35 3.76
C ARG A 43 -2.48 13.62 3.92
N GLU A 44 -1.71 14.00 2.90
CA GLU A 44 -0.92 15.23 2.90
C GLU A 44 -1.83 16.47 3.03
N GLU A 45 -2.97 16.49 2.34
CA GLU A 45 -3.98 17.54 2.49
C GLU A 45 -4.58 17.58 3.91
N ARG A 46 -4.90 16.43 4.50
CA ARG A 46 -5.38 16.36 5.89
C ARG A 46 -4.35 16.93 6.87
N ILE A 47 -3.08 16.56 6.71
CA ILE A 47 -1.99 17.10 7.54
C ILE A 47 -1.88 18.61 7.35
N LEU A 48 -1.98 19.11 6.11
CA LEU A 48 -1.88 20.53 5.82
C LEU A 48 -3.02 21.32 6.49
N LYS A 49 -4.26 20.83 6.38
CA LYS A 49 -5.43 21.44 7.07
C LYS A 49 -5.22 21.51 8.58
N ILE A 50 -4.75 20.43 9.20
CA ILE A 50 -4.45 20.41 10.64
C ILE A 50 -3.35 21.43 10.97
N ARG A 51 -2.31 21.54 10.13
CA ARG A 51 -1.23 22.49 10.36
C ARG A 51 -1.71 23.94 10.26
N GLU A 52 -2.62 24.24 9.33
CA GLU A 52 -3.24 25.56 9.22
C GLU A 52 -4.12 25.88 10.42
N GLU A 53 -5.00 24.96 10.80
CA GLU A 53 -5.93 25.11 11.94
C GLU A 53 -5.19 25.44 13.25
N TYR A 54 -4.07 24.77 13.50
CA TYR A 54 -3.29 24.95 14.73
C TYR A 54 -2.08 25.88 14.56
N SER A 55 -1.92 26.53 13.40
CA SER A 55 -0.77 27.39 13.09
C SER A 55 0.58 26.71 13.41
N ILE A 56 0.74 25.48 12.89
CA ILE A 56 1.91 24.63 13.12
C ILE A 56 2.91 24.79 11.98
N ASP A 57 3.91 25.63 12.21
CA ASP A 57 5.07 25.74 11.33
C ASP A 57 5.99 24.49 11.41
N ALA A 58 6.87 24.32 10.43
CA ALA A 58 7.73 23.14 10.30
C ALA A 58 8.67 22.98 11.51
N GLU A 59 9.29 24.07 11.98
CA GLU A 59 10.15 24.07 13.17
C GLU A 59 9.36 23.74 14.44
N ARG A 60 8.16 24.32 14.55
CA ARG A 60 7.26 24.08 15.68
C ARG A 60 6.81 22.63 15.73
N LEU A 61 6.48 22.02 14.58
CA LEU A 61 6.13 20.61 14.48
C LEU A 61 7.27 19.72 14.97
N ALA A 62 8.51 20.01 14.57
CA ALA A 62 9.67 19.23 14.99
C ALA A 62 9.82 19.25 16.52
N THR A 63 9.74 20.43 17.14
CA THR A 63 9.79 20.59 18.60
C THR A 63 8.66 19.85 19.31
N LEU A 64 7.44 19.94 18.80
CA LEU A 64 6.28 19.24 19.35
C LEU A 64 6.42 17.72 19.26
N VAL A 65 6.95 17.20 18.15
CA VAL A 65 7.20 15.77 17.97
C VAL A 65 8.31 15.27 18.90
N MET A 66 9.39 16.04 19.09
CA MET A 66 10.46 15.70 20.03
C MET A 66 9.93 15.60 21.46
N ARG A 67 9.20 16.63 21.92
CA ARG A 67 8.55 16.62 23.24
C ARG A 67 7.55 15.48 23.40
N PHE A 68 6.80 15.14 22.35
CA PHE A 68 5.87 14.00 22.38
C PHE A 68 6.57 12.65 22.53
N LYS A 69 7.76 12.49 21.94
CA LYS A 69 8.55 11.26 22.09
C LYS A 69 9.18 11.15 23.48
N GLU A 70 9.60 12.26 24.06
CA GLU A 70 10.19 12.34 25.41
C GLU A 70 9.14 12.12 26.51
N ASN A 71 7.92 12.67 26.36
CA ASN A 71 6.85 12.63 27.36
C ASN A 71 5.93 11.40 27.29
N LYS A 72 6.37 10.29 26.70
CA LYS A 72 5.57 9.05 26.59
C LYS A 72 5.04 8.47 27.91
N SER A 73 5.44 9.02 29.07
CA SER A 73 4.99 8.60 30.40
C SER A 73 3.85 9.44 31.01
N ASN A 74 3.57 10.66 30.55
CA ASN A 74 2.50 11.50 31.13
C ASN A 74 1.71 12.22 30.02
N MET A 75 0.51 11.74 29.73
CA MET A 75 -0.51 12.44 28.92
C MET A 75 -1.02 13.67 29.69
N GLN A 76 -0.19 14.70 29.84
CA GLN A 76 -0.66 16.01 30.29
C GLN A 76 -0.51 17.00 29.14
N SER A 77 -1.55 17.80 28.97
CA SER A 77 -1.62 18.99 28.14
C SER A 77 -0.28 19.73 28.16
N TYR A 78 0.28 20.04 26.99
CA TYR A 78 1.51 20.81 26.88
C TYR A 78 1.23 22.25 27.34
N GLU A 79 1.22 22.49 28.65
CA GLU A 79 0.91 23.79 29.25
C GLU A 79 2.02 24.83 29.02
N HIS A 80 3.15 24.45 28.43
CA HIS A 80 4.26 25.37 28.11
C HIS A 80 4.62 25.27 26.61
N GLN A 81 3.67 25.61 25.74
CA GLN A 81 3.93 25.84 24.33
C GLN A 81 4.00 27.35 24.08
N ASP A 82 5.06 27.81 23.39
CA ASP A 82 5.04 29.13 22.77
C ASP A 82 4.05 29.08 21.58
N GLY A 83 2.92 29.77 21.70
CA GLY A 83 1.85 29.83 20.69
C GLY A 83 0.57 29.06 21.05
N PRO A 84 -0.39 28.94 20.11
CA PRO A 84 -1.70 28.34 20.37
C PRO A 84 -1.57 26.86 20.77
N ILE A 85 -2.24 26.48 21.86
CA ILE A 85 -2.10 25.15 22.48
C ILE A 85 -2.52 24.05 21.49
N VAL A 86 -1.57 23.20 21.13
CA VAL A 86 -1.80 22.02 20.28
C VAL A 86 -2.01 20.78 21.15
N PRO A 87 -3.17 20.11 21.06
CA PRO A 87 -3.43 18.89 21.82
C PRO A 87 -2.48 17.74 21.44
N ALA A 88 -2.12 16.92 22.42
CA ALA A 88 -1.25 15.75 22.19
C ALA A 88 -1.85 14.76 21.18
N GLY A 89 -3.19 14.62 21.13
CA GLY A 89 -3.89 13.79 20.16
C GLY A 89 -3.70 14.25 18.71
N VAL A 90 -3.58 15.56 18.47
CA VAL A 90 -3.33 16.13 17.15
C VAL A 90 -1.93 15.77 16.68
N ILE A 91 -0.93 15.88 17.57
CA ILE A 91 0.45 15.50 17.27
C ILE A 91 0.55 14.00 16.99
N ALA A 92 -0.13 13.17 17.79
CA ALA A 92 -0.19 11.72 17.58
C ALA A 92 -0.79 11.38 16.20
N ASN A 93 -1.88 12.06 15.80
CA ASN A 93 -2.50 11.89 14.50
C ASN A 93 -1.53 12.25 13.35
N ILE A 94 -0.85 13.40 13.44
CA ILE A 94 0.13 13.82 12.41
C ILE A 94 1.27 12.79 12.29
N ILE A 95 1.77 12.26 13.41
CA ILE A 95 2.82 11.24 13.40
C ILE A 95 2.31 9.95 12.74
N GLN A 96 1.10 9.51 13.07
CA GLN A 96 0.49 8.31 12.49
C GLN A 96 0.28 8.47 10.98
N GLU A 97 -0.28 9.60 10.54
CA GLU A 97 -0.48 9.90 9.12
C GLU A 97 0.84 9.91 8.35
N ARG A 98 1.91 10.51 8.90
CA ARG A 98 3.25 10.46 8.30
C ARG A 98 3.79 9.04 8.21
N SER A 99 3.61 8.22 9.24
CA SER A 99 4.01 6.82 9.22
C SER A 99 3.27 6.03 8.14
N MET A 100 1.97 6.32 7.93
CA MET A 100 1.18 5.70 6.87
C MET A 100 1.69 6.13 5.49
N ILE A 101 1.93 7.42 5.26
CA ILE A 101 2.53 7.94 4.02
C ILE A 101 3.86 7.25 3.72
N ASP A 102 4.73 7.10 4.72
CA ASP A 102 6.02 6.42 4.54
C ASP A 102 5.86 4.94 4.17
N SER A 103 4.85 4.25 4.73
CA SER A 103 4.55 2.86 4.37
C SER A 103 3.99 2.73 2.94
N GLU A 104 3.06 3.60 2.56
CA GLU A 104 2.47 3.65 1.21
C GLU A 104 3.55 3.99 0.16
N ARG A 105 4.45 4.95 0.44
CA ARG A 105 5.61 5.25 -0.42
C ARG A 105 6.56 4.07 -0.60
N LYS A 106 6.77 3.26 0.45
CA LYS A 106 7.58 2.04 0.36
C LYS A 106 6.88 0.98 -0.51
N GLN A 107 5.56 0.85 -0.41
CA GLN A 107 4.77 -0.05 -1.26
C GLN A 107 4.85 0.36 -2.72
N ILE A 108 4.66 1.65 -3.03
CA ILE A 108 4.79 2.18 -4.40
C ILE A 108 6.15 1.83 -5.00
N ARG A 109 7.25 2.10 -4.28
CA ARG A 109 8.61 1.77 -4.77
C ARG A 109 8.77 0.28 -5.08
N LYS A 110 8.17 -0.60 -4.27
CA LYS A 110 8.22 -2.06 -4.52
C LYS A 110 7.44 -2.41 -5.78
N LEU A 111 6.23 -1.88 -5.94
CA LEU A 111 5.39 -2.11 -7.12
C LEU A 111 6.05 -1.59 -8.39
N GLU A 112 6.66 -0.40 -8.35
CA GLU A 112 7.41 0.17 -9.48
C GLU A 112 8.60 -0.70 -9.89
N LEU A 113 9.31 -1.29 -8.92
CA LEU A 113 10.40 -2.22 -9.22
C LEU A 113 9.90 -3.50 -9.91
N VAL A 114 8.75 -4.02 -9.48
CA VAL A 114 8.12 -5.19 -10.13
C VAL A 114 7.67 -4.84 -11.53
N LEU A 115 6.93 -3.74 -11.71
CA LEU A 115 6.48 -3.23 -13.00
C LEU A 115 7.63 -3.02 -13.99
N ARG A 116 8.77 -2.50 -13.52
CA ARG A 116 9.97 -2.30 -14.35
C ARG A 116 10.58 -3.61 -14.84
N ASN A 117 10.51 -4.66 -14.02
CA ASN A 117 11.16 -5.94 -14.30
C ASN A 117 10.20 -6.99 -14.89
N LEU A 118 8.90 -6.67 -15.01
CA LEU A 118 7.89 -7.58 -15.54
C LEU A 118 8.14 -7.82 -17.03
N ARG A 119 8.31 -9.10 -17.39
CA ARG A 119 8.52 -9.54 -18.77
C ARG A 119 7.20 -10.05 -19.34
N ASP A 120 6.88 -9.66 -20.56
CA ASP A 120 5.64 -10.09 -21.20
C ASP A 120 5.76 -11.49 -21.83
N GLU A 121 6.98 -11.92 -22.14
CA GLU A 121 7.26 -13.20 -22.80
C GLU A 121 8.33 -14.01 -22.07
N GLU A 122 8.15 -15.34 -22.10
CA GLU A 122 9.11 -16.33 -21.64
C GLU A 122 9.61 -17.18 -22.80
N PHE A 123 10.92 -17.45 -22.81
CA PHE A 123 11.51 -18.40 -23.74
C PHE A 123 11.33 -19.82 -23.21
N TYR A 124 10.89 -20.73 -24.07
CA TYR A 124 10.83 -22.15 -23.76
C TYR A 124 11.35 -22.97 -24.95
N LYS A 125 11.87 -24.16 -24.65
CA LYS A 125 12.27 -25.11 -25.70
C LYS A 125 11.06 -25.95 -26.07
N HIS A 126 10.71 -25.96 -27.34
CA HIS A 126 9.59 -26.77 -27.81
C HIS A 126 9.92 -28.26 -27.62
N PRO A 127 9.08 -29.05 -26.90
CA PRO A 127 9.44 -30.38 -26.44
C PRO A 127 9.63 -31.40 -27.56
N ARG A 128 9.12 -31.12 -28.77
CA ARG A 128 9.23 -32.02 -29.93
C ARG A 128 10.31 -31.63 -30.92
N THR A 129 10.60 -30.33 -31.07
CA THR A 129 11.51 -29.82 -32.11
C THR A 129 12.83 -29.32 -31.54
N GLY A 130 12.90 -29.06 -30.23
CA GLY A 130 14.10 -28.51 -29.57
C GLY A 130 14.36 -27.03 -29.90
N GLU A 131 13.52 -26.42 -30.73
CA GLU A 131 13.61 -25.01 -31.11
C GLU A 131 13.26 -24.10 -29.92
N LEU A 132 13.88 -22.92 -29.90
CA LEU A 132 13.58 -21.88 -28.94
C LEU A 132 12.34 -21.11 -29.42
N CYS A 133 11.25 -21.23 -28.67
CA CYS A 133 10.00 -20.50 -28.93
C CYS A 133 9.73 -19.51 -27.80
N THR A 134 8.89 -18.51 -28.06
CA THR A 134 8.36 -17.59 -27.07
C THR A 134 6.92 -17.93 -26.74
N ARG A 135 6.52 -17.70 -25.49
CA ARG A 135 5.13 -17.75 -25.02
C ARG A 135 4.86 -16.58 -24.11
N GLN A 136 3.58 -16.24 -23.93
CA GLN A 136 3.18 -15.25 -22.95
C GLN A 136 3.57 -15.71 -21.53
N ALA A 137 4.14 -14.81 -20.74
CA ALA A 137 4.43 -15.07 -19.34
C ALA A 137 3.11 -15.14 -18.54
N LEU A 138 2.99 -16.18 -17.73
CA LEU A 138 1.88 -16.39 -16.81
C LEU A 138 2.43 -16.31 -15.38
N HIS A 139 1.85 -15.43 -14.58
CA HIS A 139 2.21 -15.23 -13.18
C HIS A 139 1.19 -15.93 -12.32
N TYR A 140 1.67 -16.73 -11.37
CA TYR A 140 0.83 -17.26 -10.32
C TYR A 140 0.84 -16.26 -9.16
N LEU A 141 -0.35 -15.80 -8.78
CA LEU A 141 -0.56 -14.95 -7.62
C LEU A 141 -1.26 -15.73 -6.51
N ASP A 142 -0.87 -15.50 -5.27
CA ASP A 142 -1.62 -16.01 -4.12
C ASP A 142 -2.89 -15.17 -3.86
N ASP A 143 -3.79 -15.69 -3.00
CA ASP A 143 -5.07 -15.03 -2.72
C ASP A 143 -4.88 -13.63 -2.10
N ASP A 144 -3.85 -13.46 -1.26
CA ASP A 144 -3.52 -12.17 -0.63
C ASP A 144 -3.03 -11.15 -1.68
N GLU A 145 -2.24 -11.59 -2.65
CA GLU A 145 -1.76 -10.78 -3.79
C GLU A 145 -2.91 -10.39 -4.71
N LEU A 146 -3.84 -11.32 -4.98
CA LEU A 146 -5.04 -11.04 -5.77
C LEU A 146 -5.93 -10.00 -5.08
N GLU A 147 -6.22 -10.17 -3.79
CA GLU A 147 -7.00 -9.21 -3.01
C GLU A 147 -6.28 -7.85 -2.95
N TYR A 148 -4.97 -7.86 -2.70
CA TYR A 148 -4.18 -6.63 -2.63
C TYR A 148 -4.19 -5.85 -3.96
N LEU A 149 -4.10 -6.54 -5.09
CA LEU A 149 -4.13 -5.94 -6.43
C LEU A 149 -5.56 -5.62 -6.92
N GLY A 150 -6.59 -6.12 -6.24
CA GLY A 150 -7.99 -5.89 -6.57
C GLY A 150 -8.49 -6.71 -7.76
N PHE A 151 -7.99 -7.93 -7.91
CA PHE A 151 -8.43 -8.90 -8.93
C PHE A 151 -9.74 -9.62 -8.57
#